data_AF-A0A559RN86-F1
#
_entry.id   AF-A0A559RN86-F1
#
_cell.length_a   1.000
_cell.length_b   1.000
_cell.length_c   1.000
_cell.angle_alpha   90.00
_cell.angle_beta   90.00
_cell.angle_gamma   90.00
#
_symmetry.space_group_name_H-M   'P 1'
#
loop_
_entity.id
_entity.type
_entity.pdbx_description
1 polymer ?
#
loop_
_entity_poly.entity_id
_entity_poly.type
_entity_poly.pdbx_seq_one_letter_code
_entity_poly.pdbx_strand_id
1 'polypeptide(L)'
;MKYLLYTIFFSLFISCSSDDGGEVADDVVCTTSVEPSFRITVRDAVDNSLLEGVTVTALENSFSAILALESPGVYIGPNERTGTYILSIEKVGYQTVTITEPQIVTLTENRCHVATIESTYQLEVN
;
A
#
# COMPACT_ATOMS: atom_id res chain seq x y z
N MET A 1 -20.05 -19.15 81.16
CA MET A 1 -19.11 -18.93 80.03
C MET A 1 -19.19 -17.45 79.66
N LYS A 2 -18.08 -16.72 79.82
CA LYS A 2 -18.00 -15.25 79.83
C LYS A 2 -17.80 -14.71 78.40
N TYR A 3 -18.53 -13.63 78.08
CA TYR A 3 -18.46 -12.82 76.87
C TYR A 3 -17.12 -12.06 76.71
N LEU A 4 -16.81 -11.68 75.46
CA LEU A 4 -16.06 -10.52 74.90
C LEU A 4 -15.06 -10.97 73.83
N LEU A 5 -15.26 -10.75 72.52
CA LEU A 5 -15.22 -9.50 71.71
C LEU A 5 -13.80 -9.11 71.23
N TYR A 6 -13.61 -9.25 69.91
CA TYR A 6 -12.87 -8.37 68.98
C TYR A 6 -11.34 -8.23 69.07
N THR A 7 -10.63 -8.71 68.03
CA THR A 7 -9.71 -7.85 67.26
C THR A 7 -9.50 -8.35 65.82
N ILE A 8 -9.70 -7.41 64.90
CA ILE A 8 -9.37 -7.37 63.48
C ILE A 8 -7.89 -7.68 63.23
N PHE A 9 -7.58 -8.53 62.25
CA PHE A 9 -6.47 -8.25 61.33
C PHE A 9 -6.82 -8.73 59.92
N PHE A 10 -7.09 -7.71 59.10
CA PHE A 10 -7.29 -7.74 57.68
C PHE A 10 -6.00 -8.22 56.99
N SER A 11 -6.05 -9.31 56.24
CA SER A 11 -4.97 -9.72 55.33
C SER A 11 -5.59 -10.34 54.08
N LEU A 12 -6.30 -9.51 53.34
CA LEU A 12 -6.56 -9.70 51.92
C LEU A 12 -5.24 -9.41 51.19
N PHE A 13 -4.50 -10.46 50.85
CA PHE A 13 -3.56 -10.40 49.74
C PHE A 13 -4.03 -11.41 48.68
N ILE A 14 -5.04 -10.99 47.93
CA ILE A 14 -5.31 -11.54 46.61
C ILE A 14 -4.13 -11.09 45.75
N SER A 15 -3.15 -11.99 45.57
CA SER A 15 -2.07 -11.80 44.59
C SER A 15 -2.66 -12.05 43.20
N CYS A 16 -3.27 -11.02 42.63
CA CYS A 16 -3.53 -10.93 41.20
C CYS A 16 -2.35 -10.17 40.59
N SER A 17 -1.24 -10.84 40.32
CA SER A 17 -0.32 -10.36 39.31
C SER A 17 -0.92 -10.76 37.96
N SER A 18 -1.88 -9.98 37.50
CA SER A 18 -2.12 -9.87 36.06
C SER A 18 -0.85 -9.24 35.51
N ASP A 19 0.08 -10.10 35.10
CA ASP A 19 1.15 -9.73 34.20
C ASP A 19 0.46 -9.49 32.87
N ASP A 20 -0.21 -8.34 32.76
CA ASP A 20 -0.59 -7.77 31.49
C ASP A 20 0.73 -7.35 30.84
N GLY A 21 1.45 -8.36 30.35
CA GLY A 21 2.46 -8.24 29.31
C GLY A 21 1.76 -7.78 28.05
N GLY A 22 1.20 -6.58 28.12
CA GLY A 22 0.76 -5.80 26.97
C GLY A 22 2.03 -5.53 26.20
N GLU A 23 2.24 -6.35 25.17
CA GLU A 23 3.00 -5.93 24.01
C GLU A 23 2.57 -4.50 23.72
N VAL A 24 3.49 -3.56 23.88
CA VAL A 24 3.33 -2.20 23.37
C VAL A 24 3.07 -2.37 21.88
N ALA A 25 1.78 -2.42 21.51
CA ALA A 25 1.36 -2.22 20.15
C ALA A 25 1.93 -0.86 19.80
N ASP A 26 2.92 -0.87 18.91
CA ASP A 26 3.51 0.33 18.35
C ASP A 26 2.34 1.12 17.74
N ASP A 27 1.88 2.15 18.45
CA ASP A 27 0.66 2.89 18.12
C ASP A 27 1.01 3.82 16.95
N VAL A 28 1.17 3.22 15.78
CA VAL A 28 1.53 3.90 14.54
C VAL A 28 0.33 4.77 14.14
N VAL A 29 0.45 6.07 14.37
CA VAL A 29 -0.55 7.05 13.93
C VAL A 29 -0.38 7.34 12.44
N CYS A 30 -1.30 6.82 11.63
CA CYS A 30 -1.29 7.01 10.19
C CYS A 30 -2.11 8.23 9.75
N THR A 31 -1.74 8.79 8.59
CA THR A 31 -2.55 9.82 7.93
C THR A 31 -3.74 9.18 7.23
N THR A 32 -4.76 9.98 6.89
CA THR A 32 -5.90 9.54 6.07
C THR A 32 -5.63 9.64 4.57
N SER A 33 -4.37 9.90 4.17
CA SER A 33 -3.97 9.90 2.77
C SER A 33 -4.13 8.52 2.15
N VAL A 34 -4.30 8.49 0.83
CA VAL A 34 -4.38 7.27 0.05
C VAL A 34 -3.33 7.36 -1.05
N GLU A 35 -2.26 6.60 -0.89
CA GLU A 35 -1.13 6.59 -1.82
C GLU A 35 -1.32 5.52 -2.90
N PRO A 36 -1.07 5.84 -4.19
CA PRO A 36 -1.10 4.86 -5.25
C PRO A 36 0.16 3.99 -5.25
N SER A 37 0.03 2.72 -5.58
CA SER A 37 1.15 1.81 -5.78
C SER A 37 2.03 2.23 -6.98
N PHE A 38 1.42 2.73 -8.05
CA PHE A 38 2.12 3.22 -9.24
C PHE A 38 1.69 4.62 -9.63
N ARG A 39 2.64 5.36 -10.21
CA ARG A 39 2.42 6.61 -10.95
C ARG A 39 3.24 6.54 -12.23
N ILE A 40 2.56 6.21 -13.33
CA ILE A 40 3.16 5.91 -14.62
C ILE A 40 2.95 7.05 -15.59
N THR A 41 4.04 7.58 -16.13
CA THR A 41 4.00 8.54 -17.25
C THR A 41 4.20 7.78 -18.57
N VAL A 42 3.35 8.04 -19.56
CA VAL A 42 3.44 7.42 -20.89
C VAL A 42 3.65 8.48 -21.95
N ARG A 43 4.64 8.26 -22.81
CA ARG A 43 5.06 9.20 -23.85
C ARG A 43 5.16 8.56 -25.23
N ASP A 44 5.07 9.37 -26.26
CA ASP A 44 5.38 8.98 -27.62
C ASP A 44 6.90 8.86 -27.79
N ALA A 45 7.37 7.77 -28.38
CA ALA A 45 8.80 7.55 -28.59
C ALA A 45 9.42 8.51 -29.63
N VAL A 46 8.63 9.06 -30.55
CA VAL A 46 9.09 9.89 -31.66
C VAL A 46 9.27 11.34 -31.23
N ASP A 47 8.26 11.94 -30.61
CA ASP A 47 8.24 13.37 -30.28
C ASP A 47 8.26 13.67 -28.77
N ASN A 48 8.28 12.62 -27.94
CA ASN A 48 8.29 12.70 -26.48
C ASN A 48 7.05 13.40 -25.87
N SER A 49 5.98 13.56 -26.65
CA SER A 49 4.69 14.09 -26.19
C SER A 49 4.03 13.12 -25.19
N LEU A 50 3.16 13.65 -24.34
CA LEU A 50 2.40 12.86 -23.37
C LEU A 50 1.27 12.11 -24.09
N LEU A 51 1.12 10.81 -23.81
CA LEU A 51 0.11 9.97 -24.44
C LEU A 51 -1.13 9.79 -23.56
N GLU A 52 -2.24 10.40 -24.00
CA GLU A 52 -3.56 10.18 -23.41
C GLU A 52 -4.27 8.96 -24.03
N GLY A 53 -5.28 8.42 -23.34
CA GLY A 53 -6.04 7.26 -23.82
C GLY A 53 -5.23 5.97 -23.88
N VAL A 54 -4.20 5.85 -23.02
CA VAL A 54 -3.43 4.62 -22.80
C VAL A 54 -4.13 3.80 -21.73
N THR A 55 -4.14 2.48 -21.91
CA THR A 55 -4.54 1.52 -20.87
C THR A 55 -3.29 0.99 -20.21
N VAL A 56 -3.06 1.36 -18.95
CA VAL A 56 -1.98 0.80 -18.12
C VAL A 56 -2.61 -0.19 -17.15
N THR A 57 -2.18 -1.45 -17.20
CA THR A 57 -2.70 -2.53 -16.38
C THR A 57 -1.61 -3.09 -15.48
N ALA A 58 -1.82 -3.07 -14.16
CA ALA A 58 -0.99 -3.78 -13.20
C ALA A 58 -1.53 -5.20 -12.98
N LEU A 59 -0.65 -6.20 -13.08
CA LEU A 59 -0.98 -7.63 -13.02
C LEU A 59 -0.16 -8.31 -11.92
N GLU A 60 -0.82 -9.03 -11.04
CA GLU A 60 -0.19 -9.84 -9.99
C GLU A 60 -0.98 -11.14 -9.81
N ASN A 61 -0.44 -12.28 -10.24
CA ASN A 61 -1.16 -13.57 -10.19
C ASN A 61 -2.56 -13.48 -10.86
N SER A 62 -3.64 -13.61 -10.08
CA SER A 62 -5.02 -13.44 -10.54
C SER A 62 -5.57 -12.02 -10.39
N PHE A 63 -4.82 -11.12 -9.74
CA PHE A 63 -5.18 -9.72 -9.60
C PHE A 63 -4.83 -8.94 -10.87
N SER A 64 -5.75 -8.08 -11.29
CA SER A 64 -5.58 -7.15 -12.40
C SER A 64 -6.27 -5.84 -12.06
N ALA A 65 -5.59 -4.72 -12.30
CA ALA A 65 -6.17 -3.39 -12.15
C ALA A 65 -5.70 -2.47 -13.27
N ILE A 66 -6.65 -1.75 -13.87
CA ILE A 66 -6.36 -0.65 -14.79
C ILE A 66 -6.11 0.60 -13.95
N LEU A 67 -4.99 1.28 -14.20
CA LEU A 67 -4.64 2.52 -13.52
C LEU A 67 -5.55 3.65 -14.00
N ALA A 68 -5.94 4.53 -13.08
CA ALA A 68 -6.77 5.69 -13.37
C ALA A 68 -5.93 6.82 -13.98
N LEU A 69 -6.49 7.55 -14.93
CA LEU A 69 -5.87 8.78 -15.45
C LEU A 69 -5.86 9.85 -14.36
N GLU A 70 -4.70 10.41 -14.07
CA GLU A 70 -4.54 11.51 -13.10
C GLU A 70 -4.39 12.86 -13.82
N SER A 71 -3.54 12.90 -14.84
CA SER A 71 -3.30 14.07 -15.69
C SER A 71 -2.87 13.59 -17.09
N PRO A 72 -2.78 14.46 -18.12
CA PRO A 72 -2.43 14.03 -19.46
C PRO A 72 -1.18 13.17 -19.50
N GLY A 73 -1.32 11.92 -19.95
CA GLY A 73 -0.22 10.94 -20.00
C GLY A 73 0.26 10.39 -18.65
N VAL A 74 -0.40 10.68 -17.53
CA VAL A 74 -0.04 10.17 -16.20
C VAL A 74 -1.18 9.33 -15.63
N TYR A 75 -0.84 8.10 -15.23
CA TYR A 75 -1.79 7.08 -14.77
C TYR A 75 -1.38 6.57 -13.38
N ILE A 76 -2.33 6.46 -12.44
CA ILE A 76 -2.07 6.09 -11.05
C ILE A 76 -2.90 4.89 -10.57
N GLY A 77 -2.36 4.18 -9.58
CA GLY A 77 -3.04 3.09 -8.87
C GLY A 77 -2.32 1.74 -9.01
N PRO A 78 -2.91 0.62 -8.53
CA PRO A 78 -4.02 0.59 -7.56
C PRO A 78 -3.62 1.30 -6.25
N ASN A 79 -4.59 1.66 -5.43
CA ASN A 79 -4.31 2.41 -4.19
C ASN A 79 -3.93 1.46 -3.04
N GLU A 80 -2.91 1.84 -2.27
CA GLU A 80 -2.50 1.21 -1.00
C GLU A 80 -2.33 -0.32 -1.08
N ARG A 81 -1.80 -0.82 -2.20
CA ARG A 81 -1.65 -2.26 -2.41
C ARG A 81 -0.19 -2.65 -2.60
N THR A 82 0.39 -3.28 -1.59
CA THR A 82 1.67 -3.99 -1.71
C THR A 82 1.54 -5.17 -2.66
N GLY A 83 2.62 -5.53 -3.34
CA GLY A 83 2.62 -6.67 -4.24
C GLY A 83 3.79 -6.68 -5.22
N THR A 84 3.82 -7.69 -6.06
CA THR A 84 4.82 -7.86 -7.12
C THR A 84 4.11 -7.90 -8.46
N TYR A 85 4.26 -6.84 -9.25
CA TYR A 85 3.44 -6.61 -10.42
C TYR A 85 4.24 -6.69 -11.73
N ILE A 86 3.57 -7.17 -12.77
CA ILE A 86 3.94 -6.93 -14.17
C ILE A 86 3.03 -5.82 -14.70
N LEU A 87 3.57 -4.92 -15.53
CA LEU A 87 2.78 -3.86 -16.16
C LEU A 87 2.54 -4.18 -17.64
N SER A 88 1.31 -4.01 -18.11
CA SER A 88 0.97 -3.98 -19.55
C SER A 88 0.50 -2.58 -19.92
N ILE A 89 1.01 -2.04 -21.02
CA ILE A 89 0.75 -0.68 -21.49
C ILE A 89 0.30 -0.75 -22.95
N GLU A 90 -0.92 -0.31 -23.20
CA GLU A 90 -1.60 -0.47 -24.48
C GLU A 90 -2.24 0.83 -24.95
N LYS A 91 -2.10 1.13 -26.24
CA LYS A 91 -2.79 2.25 -26.89
C LYS A 91 -3.08 1.89 -28.35
N VAL A 92 -4.28 2.23 -28.83
CA VAL A 92 -4.66 2.01 -30.23
C VAL A 92 -3.68 2.75 -31.16
N GLY A 93 -3.14 2.03 -32.14
CA GLY A 93 -2.15 2.56 -33.08
C GLY A 93 -0.69 2.47 -32.60
N TYR A 94 -0.45 1.97 -31.40
CA TYR A 94 0.89 1.83 -30.82
C TYR A 94 1.21 0.36 -30.53
N GLN A 95 2.51 0.06 -30.43
CA GLN A 95 3.01 -1.22 -29.97
C GLN A 95 2.66 -1.40 -28.48
N THR A 96 2.26 -2.61 -28.11
CA THR A 96 2.03 -2.96 -26.70
C THR A 96 3.36 -3.16 -25.99
N VAL A 97 3.52 -2.55 -24.83
CA VAL A 97 4.70 -2.73 -23.97
C VAL A 97 4.30 -3.55 -22.74
N THR A 98 4.96 -4.69 -22.55
CA THR A 98 4.84 -5.50 -21.33
C THR A 98 6.13 -5.46 -20.55
N ILE A 99 6.08 -4.98 -19.31
CA ILE A 99 7.22 -4.89 -18.40
C ILE A 99 7.30 -6.19 -17.61
N THR A 100 8.04 -7.15 -18.15
CA THR A 100 8.18 -8.49 -17.56
C THR A 100 9.05 -8.51 -16.31
N GLU A 101 9.89 -7.49 -16.11
CA GLU A 101 10.64 -7.33 -14.86
C GLU A 101 9.67 -6.94 -13.73
N PRO A 102 9.56 -7.76 -12.67
CA PRO A 102 8.57 -7.52 -11.63
C PRO A 102 8.82 -6.22 -10.85
N GLN A 103 7.78 -5.41 -10.68
CA GLN A 103 7.78 -4.19 -9.90
C GLN A 103 7.28 -4.49 -8.48
N ILE A 104 8.15 -4.30 -7.48
CA ILE A 104 7.87 -4.66 -6.09
C ILE A 104 7.42 -3.43 -5.31
N VAL A 105 6.14 -3.40 -4.94
CA VAL A 105 5.53 -2.34 -4.11
C VAL A 105 5.49 -2.82 -2.66
N THR A 106 6.17 -2.10 -1.78
CA THR A 106 6.22 -2.38 -0.33
C THR A 106 5.55 -1.28 0.47
N LEU A 107 5.31 -1.54 1.75
CA LEU A 107 4.99 -0.45 2.69
C LEU A 107 6.21 0.47 2.87
N THR A 108 5.93 1.73 3.17
CA THR A 108 6.91 2.70 3.67
C THR A 108 7.41 2.31 5.06
N GLU A 109 8.51 2.93 5.52
CA GLU A 109 9.13 2.61 6.82
C GLU A 109 8.17 2.79 8.01
N ASN A 110 7.28 3.77 7.94
CA ASN A 110 6.24 4.00 8.94
C ASN A 110 5.06 3.02 8.85
N ARG A 111 5.08 2.08 7.90
CA ARG A 111 4.07 1.02 7.70
C ARG A 111 2.64 1.51 7.47
N CYS A 112 2.44 2.79 7.17
CA CYS A 112 1.12 3.39 6.99
C CYS A 112 0.64 3.35 5.54
N HIS A 113 1.56 3.55 4.60
CA HIS A 113 1.26 3.73 3.20
C HIS A 113 2.15 2.82 2.35
N VAL A 114 1.79 2.61 1.10
CA VAL A 114 2.68 2.00 0.12
C VAL A 114 3.71 3.00 -0.41
N ALA A 115 4.87 2.51 -0.78
CA ALA A 115 5.85 3.26 -1.56
C ALA A 115 5.40 3.32 -3.02
N THR A 116 5.02 4.51 -3.50
CA THR A 116 4.66 4.73 -4.91
C THR A 116 5.87 4.52 -5.81
N ILE A 117 5.73 3.66 -6.80
CA ILE A 117 6.70 3.50 -7.88
C ILE A 117 6.36 4.51 -9.00
N GLU A 118 7.27 5.46 -9.22
CA GLU A 118 7.20 6.38 -10.34
C GLU A 118 8.03 5.86 -11.51
N SER A 119 7.45 5.80 -12.71
CA SER A 119 8.15 5.32 -13.90
C SER A 119 7.64 6.00 -15.16
N THR A 120 8.51 6.10 -16.17
CA THR A 120 8.15 6.64 -17.49
C THR A 120 8.39 5.58 -18.54
N TYR A 121 7.40 5.36 -19.41
CA TYR A 121 7.50 4.46 -20.55
C TYR A 121 7.21 5.21 -21.85
N GLN A 122 7.85 4.76 -22.93
CA GLN A 122 7.61 5.27 -24.27
C GLN A 122 6.91 4.19 -25.09
N LEU A 123 5.94 4.60 -25.92
CA LEU A 123 5.29 3.73 -26.89
C LEU A 123 5.71 4.12 -28.30
N GLU A 124 6.00 3.12 -29.12
CA GLU A 124 6.26 3.29 -30.55
C GLU A 124 4.97 3.08 -31.35
N VAL A 125 4.81 3.80 -32.46
CA VAL A 125 3.69 3.62 -33.39
C VAL A 125 3.85 2.28 -34.14
N ASN A 126 2.75 1.60 -34.44
CA ASN A 126 2.75 0.37 -35.25
C ASN A 126 3.08 0.60 -36.74
#